data_AF-A0A5D2AEW4-F1
#
_entry.id   AF-A0A5D2AEW4-F1
#
_cell.length_a   1.000
_cell.length_b   1.000
_cell.length_c   1.000
_cell.angle_alpha   90.00
_cell.angle_beta   90.00
_cell.angle_gamma   90.00
#
_symmetry.space_group_name_H-M   'P 1'
#
loop_
_entity.id
_entity.type
_entity.pdbx_description
1 polymer ?
#
loop_
_entity_poly.entity_id
_entity_poly.type
_entity_poly.pdbx_seq_one_letter_code
_entity_poly.pdbx_strand_id
1 'polypeptide(L)'
;MDAGSLNSYSNLKGQSRCPLQEQLLQRKNSKENMDRFIPNRSAMDFDYAHYMLTDGRKIKENQTVCSPAREAYRKQLAETLNMNRTRILAFKNKPPAPVELFPTEHSTASAHPTKSAKPRRHIPQSSERTLDAPDLVDDFYLNLLDWGSSNVLAIALGNTVYLWDASDSSTSELVTVDDENGPVTSVSWAPDGRHIAIGLNNSEVQLWDSASNRQIKSGFNGMEQSHPHDRRNGWSDC
;
A
#
# COMPACT_ATOMS: atom_id res chain seq x y z
N MET A 1 -87.22 -25.54 24.19
CA MET A 1 -87.17 -26.99 24.45
C MET A 1 -85.73 -27.36 24.69
N ASP A 2 -85.53 -28.10 25.76
CA ASP A 2 -84.31 -28.30 26.52
C ASP A 2 -83.15 -29.04 25.82
N ALA A 3 -81.96 -28.73 26.35
CA ALA A 3 -80.83 -29.59 26.73
C ALA A 3 -80.16 -30.55 25.72
N GLY A 4 -78.82 -30.44 25.69
CA GLY A 4 -77.92 -31.46 25.18
C GLY A 4 -76.45 -31.03 25.22
N SER A 5 -75.87 -30.98 26.42
CA SER A 5 -74.45 -30.72 26.69
C SER A 5 -73.65 -32.03 26.73
N LEU A 6 -72.42 -32.07 26.17
CA LEU A 6 -71.25 -32.71 26.80
C LEU A 6 -69.94 -32.46 26.03
N ASN A 7 -69.03 -31.75 26.71
CA ASN A 7 -67.57 -31.69 26.53
C ASN A 7 -66.95 -33.03 26.99
N SER A 8 -65.85 -33.60 26.48
CA SER A 8 -64.46 -33.17 26.75
C SER A 8 -63.41 -34.29 26.48
N TYR A 9 -62.13 -33.87 26.32
CA TYR A 9 -60.82 -34.57 26.47
C TYR A 9 -60.40 -35.63 25.42
N SER A 10 -59.15 -35.79 24.96
CA SER A 10 -57.88 -35.04 25.07
C SER A 10 -56.77 -35.70 24.20
N ASN A 11 -55.69 -34.95 23.96
CA ASN A 11 -54.27 -35.36 23.83
C ASN A 11 -53.66 -35.93 22.52
N LEU A 12 -52.91 -35.06 21.83
CA LEU A 12 -51.43 -35.01 21.66
C LEU A 12 -50.58 -36.22 21.22
N LYS A 13 -49.57 -35.88 20.40
CA LYS A 13 -48.39 -36.60 19.84
C LYS A 13 -48.70 -37.47 18.60
N GLY A 14 -47.99 -37.37 17.48
CA GLY A 14 -46.72 -36.74 17.13
C GLY A 14 -46.10 -37.51 15.94
N GLN A 15 -45.12 -36.90 15.27
CA GLN A 15 -44.23 -37.45 14.23
C GLN A 15 -44.79 -37.43 12.79
N SER A 16 -44.54 -36.41 11.95
CA SER A 16 -43.28 -36.03 11.27
C SER A 16 -42.70 -37.11 10.35
N ARG A 17 -43.08 -37.11 9.05
CA ARG A 17 -42.22 -37.58 7.94
C ARG A 17 -42.42 -36.72 6.68
N CYS A 18 -41.49 -35.77 6.56
CA CYS A 18 -40.82 -35.20 5.38
C CYS A 18 -41.61 -34.95 4.07
N PRO A 19 -41.86 -33.67 3.69
CA PRO A 19 -42.47 -33.30 2.42
C PRO A 19 -41.43 -33.24 1.27
N LEU A 20 -40.63 -34.29 1.09
CA LEU A 20 -39.60 -34.35 0.04
C LEU A 20 -40.06 -35.01 -1.29
N GLN A 21 -41.35 -35.36 -1.41
CA GLN A 21 -41.85 -36.05 -2.60
C GLN A 21 -42.62 -35.14 -3.58
N GLU A 22 -43.08 -33.96 -3.16
CA GLU A 22 -43.88 -33.06 -4.03
C GLU A 22 -43.06 -32.01 -4.81
N GLN A 23 -41.72 -31.95 -4.64
CA GLN A 23 -40.88 -30.98 -5.35
C GLN A 23 -40.41 -31.43 -6.75
N LEU A 24 -40.74 -32.64 -7.21
CA LEU A 24 -40.17 -33.19 -8.46
C LEU A 24 -40.99 -32.94 -9.74
N LEU A 25 -42.17 -32.30 -9.69
CA LEU A 25 -43.00 -32.12 -10.89
C LEU A 25 -43.58 -30.71 -11.09
N GLN A 26 -42.93 -29.67 -10.55
CA GLN A 26 -43.12 -28.31 -11.05
C GLN A 26 -41.87 -27.87 -11.81
N ARG A 27 -41.77 -28.39 -13.04
CA ARG A 27 -40.89 -27.86 -14.09
C ARG A 27 -41.39 -26.46 -14.46
N LYS A 28 -41.11 -25.49 -13.58
CA LYS A 28 -41.23 -24.06 -13.89
C LYS A 28 -40.27 -23.79 -15.04
N ASN A 29 -40.82 -23.29 -16.14
CA ASN A 29 -40.10 -22.56 -17.16
C ASN A 29 -39.46 -21.31 -16.51
N SER A 30 -38.37 -21.47 -15.76
CA SER A 30 -37.53 -20.35 -15.35
C SER A 30 -36.61 -20.05 -16.53
N LYS A 31 -36.87 -18.94 -17.21
CA LYS A 31 -35.88 -18.33 -18.10
C LYS A 31 -34.59 -18.16 -17.29
N GLU A 32 -33.60 -18.95 -17.71
CA GLU A 32 -32.23 -19.11 -17.21
C GLU A 32 -31.70 -17.96 -16.34
N ASN A 33 -31.97 -17.99 -15.03
CA ASN A 33 -31.30 -17.10 -14.08
C ASN A 33 -29.92 -17.69 -13.75
N MET A 34 -28.99 -17.58 -14.68
CA MET A 34 -27.63 -18.14 -14.58
C MET A 34 -26.76 -17.28 -13.64
N ASP A 35 -25.95 -17.92 -12.80
CA ASP A 35 -25.07 -17.19 -11.88
C ASP A 35 -23.99 -16.40 -12.66
N ARG A 36 -23.67 -15.19 -12.20
CA ARG A 36 -22.61 -14.34 -12.75
C ARG A 36 -21.21 -14.85 -12.39
N PHE A 37 -21.10 -15.68 -11.36
CA PHE A 37 -19.83 -16.22 -10.87
C PHE A 37 -19.54 -17.63 -11.38
N ILE A 38 -20.54 -18.30 -11.97
CA ILE A 38 -20.39 -19.64 -12.53
C ILE A 38 -20.36 -19.54 -14.07
N PRO A 39 -19.21 -19.82 -14.71
CA PRO A 39 -19.11 -19.84 -16.16
C PRO A 39 -20.07 -20.85 -16.78
N ASN A 40 -20.68 -20.49 -17.92
CA ASN A 40 -21.58 -21.39 -18.61
C ASN A 40 -20.78 -22.43 -19.41
N ARG A 41 -20.81 -23.68 -18.92
CA ARG A 41 -20.16 -24.84 -19.53
C ARG A 41 -20.50 -25.02 -21.01
N SER A 42 -21.74 -24.80 -21.45
CA SER A 42 -22.13 -25.03 -22.85
C SER A 42 -21.73 -23.90 -23.79
N ALA A 43 -21.41 -22.71 -23.26
CA ALA A 43 -20.93 -21.57 -24.04
C ALA A 43 -19.39 -21.47 -24.02
N MET A 44 -18.75 -22.12 -23.05
CA MET A 44 -17.31 -22.21 -22.95
C MET A 44 -16.72 -23.16 -23.99
N ASP A 45 -15.56 -22.76 -24.50
CA ASP A 45 -14.66 -23.63 -25.25
C ASP A 45 -13.52 -24.02 -24.29
N PHE A 46 -13.56 -25.26 -23.80
CA PHE A 46 -12.60 -25.75 -22.80
C PHE A 46 -11.21 -25.93 -23.38
N ASP A 47 -11.12 -26.37 -24.64
CA ASP A 47 -9.85 -26.63 -25.31
C ASP A 47 -9.12 -25.31 -25.55
N TYR A 48 -9.85 -24.28 -25.98
CA TYR A 48 -9.30 -22.93 -26.11
C TYR A 48 -8.86 -22.33 -24.77
N ALA A 49 -9.69 -22.44 -23.73
CA ALA A 49 -9.36 -21.91 -22.41
C ALA A 49 -8.11 -22.58 -21.82
N HIS A 50 -7.99 -23.90 -21.98
CA HIS A 50 -6.82 -24.65 -21.55
C HIS A 50 -5.58 -24.21 -22.31
N TYR A 51 -5.63 -24.13 -23.63
CA TYR A 51 -4.53 -23.66 -24.48
C TYR A 51 -4.02 -22.27 -24.08
N MET A 52 -4.93 -21.31 -23.86
CA MET A 52 -4.56 -19.94 -23.46
C MET A 52 -3.87 -19.89 -22.09
N LEU A 53 -4.24 -20.77 -21.16
CA LEU A 53 -3.65 -20.83 -19.83
C LEU A 53 -2.31 -21.58 -19.79
N THR A 54 -2.14 -22.63 -20.60
CA THR A 54 -0.95 -23.49 -20.55
C THR A 54 0.11 -23.15 -21.60
N ASP A 55 -0.30 -22.78 -22.82
CA ASP A 55 0.61 -22.54 -23.95
C ASP A 55 0.83 -21.05 -24.25
N GLY A 56 -0.11 -20.17 -23.88
CA GLY A 56 0.01 -18.72 -24.09
C GLY A 56 1.21 -18.06 -23.40
N ARG A 57 1.78 -18.70 -22.37
CA ARG A 57 2.96 -18.20 -21.63
C ARG A 57 4.29 -18.78 -22.12
N LYS A 58 4.30 -19.97 -22.73
CA LYS A 58 5.55 -20.64 -23.17
C LYS A 58 6.18 -20.02 -24.41
N ILE A 59 5.46 -19.14 -25.11
CA ILE A 59 5.95 -18.47 -26.33
C ILE A 59 7.01 -17.39 -26.01
N LYS A 60 7.13 -16.92 -24.77
CA LYS A 60 8.13 -15.89 -24.42
C LYS A 60 9.54 -16.41 -24.12
N GLU A 61 9.73 -17.71 -23.88
CA GLU A 61 11.08 -18.24 -23.58
C GLU A 61 11.71 -19.03 -24.74
N ASN A 62 10.93 -19.50 -25.73
CA ASN A 62 11.49 -20.20 -26.88
C ASN A 62 10.99 -19.59 -28.20
N GLN A 63 11.73 -18.61 -28.72
CA GLN A 63 11.65 -18.18 -30.12
C GLN A 63 12.03 -19.35 -31.05
N THR A 64 11.08 -20.25 -31.27
CA THR A 64 11.13 -21.19 -32.39
C THR A 64 10.45 -20.52 -33.57
N VAL A 65 11.22 -20.30 -34.64
CA VAL A 65 10.78 -19.72 -35.90
C VAL A 65 9.62 -20.56 -36.43
N CYS A 66 8.39 -20.08 -36.24
CA CYS A 66 7.20 -20.67 -36.85
C CYS A 66 7.21 -20.25 -38.32
N SER A 67 7.21 -21.21 -39.26
CA SER A 67 7.22 -20.88 -40.68
C SER A 67 5.99 -20.01 -41.03
N PRO A 68 6.11 -19.07 -42.00
CA PRO A 68 5.02 -18.18 -42.39
C PRO A 68 3.72 -18.94 -42.76
N ALA A 69 3.85 -20.13 -43.35
CA ALA A 69 2.73 -21.00 -43.68
C ALA A 69 1.99 -21.54 -42.44
N ARG A 70 2.72 -21.90 -41.38
CA ARG A 70 2.14 -22.40 -40.14
C ARG A 70 1.42 -21.27 -39.37
N GLU A 71 1.90 -20.04 -39.47
CA GLU A 71 1.20 -18.89 -38.87
C GLU A 71 -0.07 -18.51 -39.65
N ALA A 72 -0.02 -18.52 -40.98
CA ALA A 72 -1.20 -18.27 -41.83
C ALA A 72 -2.30 -19.31 -41.62
N TYR A 73 -1.94 -20.59 -41.55
CA TYR A 73 -2.89 -21.67 -41.25
C TYR A 73 -3.53 -21.52 -39.86
N ARG A 74 -2.76 -21.10 -38.85
CA ARG A 74 -3.30 -20.83 -37.51
C ARG A 74 -4.26 -19.65 -37.49
N LYS A 75 -3.99 -18.59 -38.26
CA LYS A 75 -4.90 -17.45 -38.42
C LYS A 75 -6.20 -17.86 -39.12
N GLN A 76 -6.10 -18.64 -40.19
CA GLN A 76 -7.27 -19.17 -40.91
C GLN A 76 -8.11 -20.12 -40.04
N LEU A 77 -7.48 -20.96 -39.22
CA LEU A 77 -8.18 -21.79 -38.24
C LEU A 77 -8.89 -20.93 -37.18
N ALA A 78 -8.22 -19.90 -36.64
CA ALA A 78 -8.85 -19.01 -35.66
C ALA A 78 -10.05 -18.24 -36.25
N GLU A 79 -9.96 -17.84 -37.51
CA GLU A 79 -11.03 -17.15 -38.24
C GLU A 79 -12.20 -18.09 -38.56
N THR A 80 -11.93 -19.30 -39.05
CA THR A 80 -12.96 -20.32 -39.36
C THR A 80 -13.66 -20.86 -38.13
N LEU A 81 -12.97 -20.96 -36.99
CA LEU A 81 -13.55 -21.32 -35.70
C LEU A 81 -14.27 -20.14 -35.02
N ASN A 82 -14.33 -18.97 -35.67
CA ASN A 82 -14.99 -17.76 -35.17
C ASN A 82 -14.47 -17.36 -33.76
N MET A 83 -13.17 -17.57 -33.51
CA MET A 83 -12.50 -17.40 -32.22
C MET A 83 -12.09 -15.94 -31.98
N ASN A 84 -12.96 -14.97 -32.33
CA ASN A 84 -12.85 -13.57 -31.89
C ASN A 84 -13.17 -13.42 -30.39
N ARG A 85 -12.83 -14.42 -29.58
CA ARG A 85 -13.14 -14.48 -28.16
C ARG A 85 -11.95 -13.97 -27.37
N THR A 86 -11.99 -12.70 -26.98
CA THR A 86 -11.01 -12.09 -26.06
C THR A 86 -11.11 -12.63 -24.63
N ARG A 87 -12.07 -13.52 -24.33
CA ARG A 87 -12.36 -14.03 -23.00
C ARG A 87 -12.27 -15.56 -22.95
N ILE A 88 -11.53 -16.06 -21.97
CA ILE A 88 -11.40 -17.50 -21.66
C ILE A 88 -12.63 -18.07 -20.91
N LEU A 89 -13.44 -17.21 -20.29
CA LEU A 89 -14.67 -17.60 -19.59
C LEU A 89 -15.88 -16.96 -20.28
N ALA A 90 -16.95 -17.74 -20.47
CA ALA A 90 -18.21 -17.30 -21.06
C ALA A 90 -19.31 -17.24 -20.00
N PHE A 91 -20.00 -16.10 -19.90
CA PHE A 91 -21.15 -15.90 -19.02
C PHE A 91 -22.33 -15.40 -19.86
N LYS A 92 -23.52 -15.97 -19.66
CA LYS A 92 -24.73 -15.57 -20.40
C LYS A 92 -25.40 -14.31 -19.82
N ASN A 93 -25.22 -14.04 -18.52
CA ASN A 93 -25.83 -12.91 -17.87
C ASN A 93 -24.96 -11.65 -17.98
N LYS A 94 -25.54 -10.60 -18.55
CA LYS A 94 -24.93 -9.26 -18.49
C LYS A 94 -24.90 -8.82 -17.02
N PRO A 95 -23.79 -8.24 -16.53
CA PRO A 95 -23.75 -7.70 -15.17
C PRO A 95 -24.90 -6.71 -14.99
N PRO A 96 -25.71 -6.81 -13.92
CA PRO A 96 -26.69 -5.77 -13.62
C PRO A 96 -25.96 -4.43 -13.47
N ALA A 97 -26.57 -3.36 -13.98
CA ALA A 97 -26.05 -2.02 -13.79
C ALA A 97 -25.88 -1.76 -12.27
N PRO A 98 -24.77 -1.13 -11.85
CA PRO A 98 -24.54 -0.86 -10.43
C PRO A 98 -25.76 -0.11 -9.86
N VAL A 99 -26.38 -0.68 -8.83
CA VAL A 99 -27.46 0.01 -8.12
C VAL A 99 -26.80 1.07 -7.25
N GLU A 100 -26.97 2.33 -7.60
CA GLU A 100 -26.50 3.47 -6.82
C GLU A 100 -27.36 3.57 -5.55
N LEU A 101 -26.79 3.20 -4.40
CA LEU A 101 -27.46 3.19 -3.10
C LEU A 101 -27.46 4.57 -2.41
N PHE A 102 -27.21 5.66 -3.14
CA PHE A 102 -27.24 7.02 -2.58
C PHE A 102 -27.98 7.98 -3.50
N PRO A 103 -29.00 8.72 -3.01
CA PRO A 103 -29.62 9.79 -3.77
C PRO A 103 -28.72 11.02 -3.65
N THR A 104 -28.14 11.50 -4.76
CA THR A 104 -27.67 12.88 -4.80
C THR A 104 -27.91 13.43 -6.20
N GLU A 105 -28.66 14.51 -6.18
CA GLU A 105 -29.25 15.16 -7.32
C GLU A 105 -28.23 15.66 -8.34
N HIS A 106 -28.77 16.04 -9.50
CA HIS A 106 -28.13 16.75 -10.61
C HIS A 106 -27.33 15.85 -11.58
N SER A 107 -28.00 15.37 -12.62
CA SER A 107 -27.87 16.00 -13.94
C SER A 107 -28.52 15.14 -15.03
N THR A 108 -29.43 15.77 -15.77
CA THR A 108 -30.04 15.23 -16.98
C THR A 108 -29.03 15.04 -18.10
N ALA A 109 -28.91 13.79 -18.54
CA ALA A 109 -28.59 13.25 -19.88
C ALA A 109 -27.66 14.05 -20.83
N SER A 110 -26.50 13.47 -21.16
CA SER A 110 -26.14 13.08 -22.55
C SER A 110 -24.75 12.43 -22.59
N ALA A 111 -24.62 11.35 -23.37
CA ALA A 111 -23.42 10.63 -23.81
C ALA A 111 -22.41 10.16 -22.74
N HIS A 112 -22.21 8.83 -22.69
CA HIS A 112 -21.24 8.15 -21.85
C HIS A 112 -19.85 8.82 -21.83
N PRO A 113 -19.33 9.28 -20.67
CA PRO A 113 -17.90 9.28 -20.45
C PRO A 113 -17.54 7.88 -19.95
N THR A 114 -16.59 7.24 -20.64
CA THR A 114 -15.79 6.19 -20.04
C THR A 114 -15.32 6.72 -18.68
N LYS A 115 -15.59 6.01 -17.58
CA LYS A 115 -15.03 6.38 -16.28
C LYS A 115 -13.52 6.31 -16.43
N SER A 116 -12.90 7.46 -16.66
CA SER A 116 -11.45 7.58 -16.79
C SER A 116 -10.86 7.06 -15.49
N ALA A 117 -9.95 6.09 -15.60
CA ALA A 117 -9.13 5.71 -14.46
C ALA A 117 -8.54 7.01 -13.91
N LYS A 118 -8.75 7.28 -12.61
CA LYS A 118 -8.21 8.47 -11.97
C LYS A 118 -6.74 8.57 -12.38
N PRO A 119 -6.29 9.70 -12.96
CA PRO A 119 -4.91 9.82 -13.40
C PRO A 119 -4.02 9.56 -12.20
N ARG A 120 -3.16 8.54 -12.31
CA ARG A 120 -2.12 8.30 -11.29
C ARG A 120 -1.24 9.56 -11.28
N ARG A 121 -1.02 10.12 -10.09
CA ARG A 121 -0.09 11.25 -9.94
C ARG A 121 1.27 10.82 -10.51
N HIS A 122 1.80 11.63 -11.40
CA HIS A 122 3.15 11.46 -11.92
C HIS A 122 4.16 11.83 -10.82
N ILE A 123 5.11 10.93 -10.55
CA ILE A 123 6.27 11.19 -9.71
C ILE A 123 7.48 11.22 -10.66
N PRO A 124 8.16 12.36 -10.81
CA PRO A 124 9.37 12.45 -11.63
C PRO A 124 10.38 11.35 -11.27
N GLN A 125 11.01 10.76 -12.28
CA GLN A 125 12.06 9.75 -12.09
C GLN A 125 13.46 10.37 -11.99
N SER A 126 13.59 11.66 -12.32
CA SER A 126 14.82 12.44 -12.16
C SER A 126 14.73 13.30 -10.89
N SER A 127 15.88 13.58 -10.29
CA SER A 127 15.98 14.60 -9.24
C SER A 127 15.64 15.97 -9.82
N GLU A 128 15.03 16.82 -8.99
CA GLU A 128 14.84 18.25 -9.34
C GLU A 128 16.15 19.02 -9.15
N ARG A 129 16.92 18.67 -8.11
CA ARG A 129 18.20 19.26 -7.76
C ARG A 129 19.18 18.17 -7.35
N THR A 130 20.45 18.39 -7.66
CA THR A 130 21.56 17.55 -7.25
C THR A 130 22.59 18.46 -6.61
N LEU A 131 22.97 18.16 -5.37
CA LEU A 131 23.97 18.90 -4.61
C LEU A 131 25.20 18.00 -4.45
N ASP A 132 26.37 18.58 -4.54
CA ASP A 132 27.62 17.87 -4.30
C ASP A 132 27.84 17.74 -2.78
N ALA A 133 28.27 16.56 -2.35
CA ALA A 133 28.59 16.24 -0.97
C ALA A 133 30.03 15.68 -0.90
N PRO A 134 31.06 16.53 -1.11
CA PRO A 134 32.45 16.10 -0.96
C PRO A 134 32.69 15.63 0.47
N ASP A 135 33.53 14.62 0.65
CA ASP A 135 33.92 14.10 1.98
C ASP A 135 32.76 13.57 2.85
N LEU A 136 31.63 13.23 2.22
CA LEU A 136 30.57 12.49 2.90
C LEU A 136 31.10 11.10 3.30
N VAL A 137 31.03 10.80 4.58
CA VAL A 137 31.52 9.53 5.12
C VAL A 137 30.56 8.40 4.76
N ASP A 138 31.09 7.36 4.10
CA ASP A 138 30.35 6.13 3.76
C ASP A 138 30.33 5.17 4.96
N ASP A 139 29.55 5.54 5.98
CA ASP A 139 29.30 4.70 7.15
C ASP A 139 27.80 4.60 7.42
N PHE A 140 27.30 3.37 7.43
CA PHE A 140 25.90 3.03 7.61
C PHE A 140 25.32 3.48 8.96
N TYR A 141 26.16 3.61 10.00
CA TYR A 141 25.68 3.92 11.35
C TYR A 141 25.58 5.42 11.65
N LEU A 142 26.04 6.27 10.74
CA LEU A 142 26.05 7.72 10.92
C LEU A 142 24.76 8.35 10.43
N ASN A 143 24.34 9.42 11.10
CA ASN A 143 23.15 10.20 10.74
C ASN A 143 23.57 11.61 10.31
N LEU A 144 24.19 11.70 9.13
CA LEU A 144 24.91 12.89 8.70
C LEU A 144 24.04 13.98 8.06
N LEU A 145 22.74 13.76 7.89
CA LEU A 145 21.87 14.68 7.16
C LEU A 145 20.52 14.80 7.87
N ASP A 146 20.05 16.04 8.04
CA ASP A 146 18.70 16.32 8.53
C ASP A 146 18.12 17.60 7.90
N TRP A 147 16.81 17.65 7.70
CA TRP A 147 16.11 18.76 7.05
C TRP A 147 15.24 19.50 8.07
N GLY A 148 15.60 20.76 8.34
CA GLY A 148 14.90 21.62 9.28
C GLY A 148 13.55 22.13 8.77
N SER A 149 12.64 22.45 9.70
CA SER A 149 11.32 23.02 9.39
C SER A 149 11.37 24.40 8.69
N SER A 150 12.51 25.09 8.76
CA SER A 150 12.82 26.34 8.09
C SER A 150 13.28 26.19 6.63
N ASN A 151 13.15 25.00 6.04
CA ASN A 151 13.59 24.67 4.68
C ASN A 151 15.12 24.70 4.49
N VAL A 152 15.86 24.53 5.58
CA VAL A 152 17.32 24.46 5.58
C VAL A 152 17.75 23.01 5.80
N LEU A 153 18.56 22.49 4.89
CA LEU A 153 19.21 21.19 5.00
C LEU A 153 20.51 21.35 5.78
N ALA A 154 20.73 20.52 6.80
CA ALA A 154 22.02 20.40 7.45
C ALA A 154 22.68 19.09 7.02
N ILE A 155 23.95 19.16 6.61
CA ILE A 155 24.73 18.00 6.17
C ILE A 155 26.14 18.05 6.78
N ALA A 156 26.59 16.93 7.32
CA ALA A 156 27.93 16.73 7.83
C ALA A 156 28.83 16.10 6.75
N LEU A 157 29.91 16.81 6.43
CA LEU A 157 30.93 16.42 5.46
C LEU A 157 32.28 16.38 6.19
N GLY A 158 32.77 15.18 6.51
CA GLY A 158 33.93 14.97 7.38
C GLY A 158 33.76 15.61 8.76
N ASN A 159 34.52 16.67 9.03
CA ASN A 159 34.54 17.39 10.30
C ASN A 159 33.67 18.67 10.27
N THR A 160 33.07 18.99 9.12
CA THR A 160 32.37 20.26 8.91
C THR A 160 30.88 20.02 8.71
N VAL A 161 30.05 20.86 9.33
CA VAL A 161 28.60 20.88 9.08
C VAL A 161 28.27 22.08 8.21
N TYR A 162 27.63 21.80 7.07
CA TYR A 162 27.12 22.80 6.15
C TYR A 162 25.61 22.91 6.23
N LEU A 163 25.12 24.13 6.02
CA LEU A 163 23.71 24.46 5.87
C LEU A 163 23.44 24.86 4.43
N TRP A 164 22.36 24.34 3.87
CA TRP A 164 21.86 24.70 2.55
C TRP A 164 20.39 25.11 2.65
N ASP A 165 20.08 26.36 2.31
CA ASP A 165 18.70 26.85 2.28
C ASP A 165 18.08 26.54 0.93
N ALA A 166 17.01 25.74 0.92
CA ALA A 166 16.36 25.32 -0.31
C ALA A 166 15.53 26.43 -0.97
N SER A 167 15.26 27.53 -0.26
CA SER A 167 14.45 28.66 -0.71
C SER A 167 15.25 29.60 -1.61
N ASP A 168 16.47 29.94 -1.21
CA ASP A 168 17.38 30.83 -1.95
C ASP A 168 18.58 30.10 -2.58
N SER A 169 18.72 28.79 -2.33
CA SER A 169 19.85 27.95 -2.75
C SER A 169 21.22 28.42 -2.25
N SER A 170 21.26 29.15 -1.14
CA SER A 170 22.49 29.56 -0.47
C SER A 170 23.09 28.40 0.34
N THR A 171 24.42 28.40 0.44
CA THR A 171 25.18 27.46 1.26
C THR A 171 26.03 28.25 2.24
N SER A 172 26.02 27.83 3.52
CA SER A 172 26.87 28.40 4.56
C SER A 172 27.48 27.30 5.41
N GLU A 173 28.71 27.50 5.85
CA GLU A 173 29.35 26.66 6.86
C GLU A 173 28.84 27.05 8.26
N LEU A 174 28.39 26.07 9.04
CA LEU A 174 27.95 26.29 10.43
C LEU A 174 29.12 26.17 11.40
N VAL A 175 29.87 25.07 11.29
CA VAL A 175 30.99 24.75 12.18
C VAL A 175 31.95 23.79 11.49
N THR A 176 33.25 24.03 11.70
CA THR A 176 34.31 23.04 11.49
C THR A 176 34.82 22.58 12.85
N VAL A 177 34.78 21.27 13.06
CA VAL A 177 35.21 20.63 14.32
C VAL A 177 36.69 20.27 14.22
N ASP A 178 37.43 20.49 15.31
CA ASP A 178 38.84 20.13 15.39
C ASP A 178 39.05 18.62 15.17
N ASP A 179 40.14 18.26 14.48
CA ASP A 179 40.48 16.86 14.17
C ASP A 179 40.59 15.97 15.42
N GLU A 180 40.94 16.54 16.57
CA GLU A 180 41.03 15.82 17.85
C GLU A 180 39.68 15.34 18.38
N ASN A 181 38.59 16.05 18.07
CA ASN A 181 37.25 15.69 18.49
C ASN A 181 36.59 14.68 17.54
N GLY A 182 37.26 14.42 16.41
CA GLY A 182 36.87 13.47 15.37
C GLY A 182 35.75 13.98 14.47
N PRO A 183 35.41 13.20 13.44
CA PRO A 183 34.38 13.59 12.48
C PRO A 183 33.01 13.67 13.14
N VAL A 184 32.13 14.44 12.51
CA VAL A 184 30.74 14.54 12.94
C VAL A 184 30.05 13.21 12.67
N THR A 185 29.38 12.66 13.68
CA THR A 185 28.71 11.35 13.60
C THR A 185 27.20 11.47 13.41
N SER A 186 26.62 12.59 13.84
CA SER A 186 25.19 12.85 13.68
C SER A 186 24.85 14.33 13.67
N VAL A 187 23.79 14.68 12.94
CA VAL A 187 23.20 16.02 12.91
C VAL A 187 21.68 15.88 13.08
N SER A 188 21.09 16.73 13.91
CA SER A 188 19.63 16.76 14.07
C SER A 188 19.11 18.16 14.33
N TRP A 189 18.08 18.55 13.60
CA TRP A 189 17.33 19.78 13.82
C TRP A 189 16.38 19.65 14.99
N ALA A 190 16.33 20.69 15.80
CA ALA A 190 15.23 20.88 16.73
C ALA A 190 13.94 21.22 15.95
N PRO A 191 12.75 20.86 16.48
CA PRO A 191 11.47 21.17 15.83
C PRO A 191 11.22 22.68 15.60
N ASP A 192 11.93 23.53 16.33
CA ASP A 192 11.87 24.98 16.18
C ASP A 192 12.54 25.51 14.91
N GLY A 193 13.29 24.68 14.18
CA GLY A 193 13.97 25.05 12.93
C GLY A 193 15.11 26.05 13.11
N ARG A 194 15.55 26.25 14.35
CA ARG A 194 16.59 27.21 14.72
C ARG A 194 17.79 26.55 15.38
N HIS A 195 17.55 25.53 16.19
CA HIS A 195 18.63 24.83 16.89
C HIS A 195 19.02 23.56 16.18
N ILE A 196 20.32 23.25 16.21
CA ILE A 196 20.90 22.05 15.63
C ILE A 196 21.75 21.36 16.70
N ALA A 197 21.49 20.07 16.92
CA ALA A 197 22.35 19.20 17.70
C ALA A 197 23.36 18.52 16.76
N ILE A 198 24.63 18.53 17.16
CA ILE A 198 25.74 17.91 16.42
C ILE A 198 26.40 16.91 17.36
N GLY A 199 26.38 15.63 16.99
CA GLY A 199 27.07 14.56 17.70
C GLY A 199 28.45 14.33 17.10
N LEU A 200 29.45 14.22 17.98
CA LEU A 200 30.86 14.03 17.61
C LEU A 200 31.33 12.62 17.97
N ASN A 201 32.44 12.20 17.36
CA ASN A 201 33.03 10.89 17.62
C ASN A 201 33.60 10.78 19.04
N ASN A 202 33.99 11.89 19.67
CA ASN A 202 34.46 11.94 21.06
C ASN A 202 33.35 11.78 22.12
N SER A 203 32.14 11.35 21.72
CA SER A 203 30.94 11.20 22.57
C SER A 203 30.35 12.51 23.10
N GLU A 204 30.80 13.66 22.58
CA GLU A 204 30.21 14.95 22.89
C GLU A 204 29.06 15.30 21.95
N VAL A 205 28.04 15.96 22.49
CA VAL A 205 26.99 16.60 21.68
C VAL A 205 27.04 18.10 21.90
N GLN A 206 27.13 18.83 20.79
CA GLN A 206 27.11 20.29 20.75
C GLN A 206 25.73 20.78 20.30
N LEU A 207 25.28 21.90 20.88
CA LEU A 207 24.05 22.58 20.47
C LEU A 207 24.39 23.92 19.85
N TRP A 208 23.89 24.15 18.64
CA TRP A 208 24.15 25.33 17.82
C TRP A 208 22.86 26.09 17.52
N ASP A 209 22.93 27.42 17.49
CA ASP A 209 21.90 28.31 16.94
C ASP A 209 22.26 28.65 15.50
N SER A 210 21.46 28.19 14.54
CA SER A 210 21.70 28.41 13.10
C SER A 210 21.53 29.88 12.71
N ALA A 211 20.66 30.64 13.40
CA ALA A 211 20.39 32.03 13.05
C ALA A 211 21.54 32.97 13.46
N SER A 212 22.24 32.63 14.54
CA SER A 212 23.40 33.40 15.02
C SER A 212 24.75 32.76 14.70
N ASN A 213 24.75 31.57 14.04
CA ASN A 213 25.94 30.75 13.78
C ASN A 213 26.83 30.62 15.02
N ARG A 214 26.20 30.33 16.16
CA ARG A 214 26.90 30.28 17.45
C ARG A 214 26.58 29.01 18.21
N GLN A 215 27.62 28.44 18.80
CA GLN A 215 27.47 27.37 19.76
C GLN A 215 26.82 27.89 21.05
N ILE A 216 25.70 27.28 21.43
CA ILE A 216 24.99 27.57 22.69
C ILE A 216 25.61 26.77 23.83
N LYS A 217 25.89 25.48 23.57
CA LYS A 217 26.36 24.56 24.60
C LYS A 217 27.28 23.49 24.03
N SER A 218 28.29 23.13 24.80
CA SER A 218 29.18 21.97 24.62
C SER A 218 29.00 21.03 25.81
N GLY A 219 29.35 19.75 25.64
CA GLY A 219 29.50 18.83 26.77
C GLY A 219 28.21 18.18 27.26
N PHE A 220 27.27 17.82 26.38
CA PHE A 220 26.24 16.83 26.74
C PHE A 220 26.89 15.44 26.84
N ASN A 221 27.58 15.18 27.95
CA ASN A 221 27.99 13.83 28.29
C ASN A 221 26.73 13.05 28.64
N GLY A 222 26.42 12.01 27.86
CA GLY A 222 25.43 11.00 28.20
C GLY A 222 25.88 10.16 29.40
N MET A 223 26.16 10.78 30.55
CA MET A 223 26.20 10.04 31.80
C MET A 223 24.75 9.76 32.18
N GLU A 224 24.36 8.51 31.98
CA GLU A 224 23.29 7.87 32.75
C GLU A 224 23.45 8.28 34.21
N GLN A 225 22.55 9.14 34.69
CA GLN A 225 22.44 9.43 36.12
C GLN A 225 22.00 8.13 36.79
N SER A 226 22.97 7.28 37.16
CA SER A 226 22.72 6.25 38.14
C SER A 226 22.27 6.97 39.42
N HIS A 227 20.98 6.89 39.71
CA HIS A 227 20.42 7.35 40.98
C HIS A 227 21.26 6.74 42.11
N PRO A 228 21.81 7.53 43.04
CA PRO A 228 22.40 6.96 44.24
C PRO A 228 21.27 6.27 45.00
N HIS A 229 21.37 4.94 45.07
CA HIS A 229 20.49 4.10 45.87
C HIS A 229 20.67 4.53 47.33
N ASP A 230 19.76 5.35 47.86
CA ASP A 230 19.73 5.75 49.26
C ASP A 230 19.39 4.50 50.10
N ARG A 231 20.42 3.78 50.54
CA ARG A 231 20.30 2.81 51.63
C ARG A 231 20.25 3.54 52.96
N ARG A 232 19.13 4.20 53.22
CA ARG A 232 18.70 4.49 54.58
C ARG A 232 17.23 4.14 54.70
N ASN A 233 16.99 3.00 55.32
CA ASN A 233 15.86 2.76 56.21
C ASN A 233 16.22 1.54 57.06
N GLY A 234 16.98 1.78 58.13
CA GLY A 234 16.96 0.90 59.28
C GLY A 234 15.57 1.01 59.91
N TRP A 235 14.74 0.00 59.65
CA TRP A 235 13.50 -0.19 60.39
C TRP A 235 13.85 -0.55 61.82
N SER A 236 13.29 0.23 62.73
CA SER A 236 13.17 -0.06 64.15
C SER A 236 12.13 -1.15 64.30
N ASP A 237 12.51 -2.29 64.89
CA ASP A 237 11.56 -3.26 65.43
C ASP A 237 12.09 -3.80 66.77
N CYS A 238 11.21 -3.72 67.77
CA CYS A 238 11.21 -4.29 69.13
C CYS A 238 12.16 -3.70 70.20
#